data_AF-A0A9W9S5P9-F1
#
_entry.id   AF-A0A9W9S5P9-F1
#
_cell.length_a   1.000
_cell.length_b   1.000
_cell.length_c   1.000
_cell.angle_alpha   90.00
_cell.angle_beta   90.00
_cell.angle_gamma   90.00
#
_symmetry.space_group_name_H-M   'P 1'
#
loop_
_entity.id
_entity.type
_entity.pdbx_description
1 polymer ?
#
loop_
_entity_poly.entity_id
_entity_poly.type
_entity_poly.pdbx_seq_one_letter_code
_entity_poly.pdbx_strand_id
1 'polypeptide(L)'
;MSDLQSLVSELHGAVERKQFEAANDLLSRSKRALLMQNALIPTSSTPPQLVVLARQVLELGALASIRQTDAQLFTRYYQQLQPFYDLERHAGLPGQSSSEVDFSTSQRSKITGLYLLLLLSMGDSANFHTVLEGLVEEASLKGGRVEDDACIKYPVELERNLMEGSYDKVWRETKSERVPSEDFGLFSNVLVGTIRNEIAGCSEKAYPSLPISNAKNLLFLDSEGAVINFAKERGWILRDGRIYFPVEPEATARSERDILVASGTVIENALGYARELETIV
;
A
#
# COMPACT_ATOMS: atom_id res chain seq x y z
N MET A 1 -7.47 28.45 22.10
CA MET A 1 -6.60 28.35 20.90
C MET A 1 -5.14 28.18 21.29
N SER A 2 -4.65 28.92 22.28
CA SER A 2 -3.31 28.76 22.88
C SER A 2 -3.07 27.35 23.45
N ASP A 3 -4.07 26.77 24.11
CA ASP A 3 -3.96 25.41 24.67
C ASP A 3 -3.76 24.34 23.59
N LEU A 4 -4.43 24.47 22.43
CA LEU A 4 -4.29 23.53 21.31
C LEU A 4 -2.90 23.59 20.69
N GLN A 5 -2.32 24.78 20.52
CA GLN A 5 -0.95 24.93 20.03
C GLN A 5 0.07 24.33 21.00
N SER A 6 -0.11 24.55 22.31
CA SER A 6 0.75 23.93 23.33
C SER A 6 0.64 22.41 23.30
N LEU A 7 -0.58 21.86 23.19
CA LEU A 7 -0.84 20.43 23.09
C LEU A 7 -0.21 19.83 21.82
N VAL A 8 -0.28 20.51 20.67
CA VAL A 8 0.37 20.05 19.43
C VAL A 8 1.89 19.99 19.60
N SER A 9 2.50 21.00 20.23
CA SER A 9 3.95 21.03 20.48
C SER A 9 4.39 19.92 21.46
N GLU A 10 3.61 19.67 22.52
CA GLU A 10 3.85 18.57 23.45
C GLU A 10 3.68 17.21 22.77
N LEU A 11 2.69 17.09 21.88
CA LEU A 11 2.43 15.87 21.12
C LEU A 11 3.55 15.61 20.11
N HIS A 12 4.07 16.63 19.44
CA HIS A 12 5.25 16.51 18.58
C HIS A 12 6.45 15.99 19.38
N GLY A 13 6.72 16.58 20.54
CA GLY A 13 7.81 16.12 21.43
C GLY A 13 7.59 14.70 21.96
N ALA A 14 6.35 14.31 22.28
CA ALA A 14 6.02 12.97 22.74
C ALA A 14 6.20 11.90 21.63
N VAL A 15 5.82 12.25 20.39
CA VAL A 15 5.98 11.38 19.21
C VAL A 15 7.46 11.21 18.85
N GLU A 16 8.27 12.28 18.91
CA GLU A 16 9.73 12.21 18.73
C GLU A 16 10.41 11.36 19.80
N ARG A 17 9.97 11.49 21.06
CA ARG A 17 10.48 10.71 22.20
C ARG A 17 9.95 9.27 22.25
N LYS A 18 9.13 8.84 21.28
CA LYS A 18 8.51 7.50 21.20
C LYS A 18 7.69 7.12 22.45
N GLN A 19 7.08 8.10 23.13
CA GLN A 19 6.23 7.88 24.30
C GLN A 19 4.78 7.68 23.88
N PHE A 20 4.45 6.47 23.42
CA PHE A 20 3.16 6.17 22.78
C PHE A 20 1.94 6.26 23.72
N GLU A 21 2.08 5.86 24.99
CA GLU A 21 1.00 5.97 25.99
C GLU A 21 0.63 7.44 26.25
N ALA A 22 1.63 8.28 26.51
CA ALA A 22 1.43 9.71 26.69
C ALA A 22 0.90 10.38 25.41
N ALA A 23 1.38 9.95 24.24
CA ALA A 23 0.87 10.43 22.96
C ALA A 23 -0.60 10.06 22.75
N ASN A 24 -1.04 8.86 23.14
CA ASN A 24 -2.45 8.45 23.05
C ASN A 24 -3.35 9.27 23.99
N ASP A 25 -2.89 9.55 25.21
CA ASP A 25 -3.60 10.42 26.15
C ASP A 25 -3.71 11.86 25.64
N LEU A 26 -2.62 12.42 25.11
CA LEU A 26 -2.58 13.75 24.51
C LEU A 26 -3.44 13.82 23.24
N LEU A 27 -3.40 12.81 22.37
CA LEU A 27 -4.27 12.69 21.20
C LEU A 27 -5.74 12.67 21.61
N SER A 28 -6.10 11.94 22.68
CA SER A 28 -7.47 11.92 23.18
C SER A 28 -7.95 13.30 23.65
N ARG A 29 -7.08 14.05 24.34
CA ARG A 29 -7.35 15.41 24.81
C ARG A 29 -7.48 16.38 23.64
N SER A 30 -6.55 16.32 22.69
CA SER A 30 -6.57 17.15 21.48
C SER A 30 -7.80 16.87 20.64
N LYS A 31 -8.19 15.60 20.44
CA LYS A 31 -9.44 15.24 19.74
C LYS A 31 -10.68 15.76 20.43
N ARG A 32 -10.76 15.69 21.77
CA ARG A 32 -11.87 16.28 22.52
C ARG A 32 -11.93 17.79 22.34
N ALA A 33 -10.79 18.48 22.37
CA ALA A 33 -10.73 19.91 22.11
C ALA A 33 -11.17 20.26 20.67
N LEU A 34 -10.75 19.48 19.67
CA LEU A 34 -11.16 19.65 18.27
C LEU A 34 -12.66 19.38 18.05
N LEU A 35 -13.22 18.38 18.75
CA LEU A 35 -14.66 18.10 18.79
C LEU A 35 -15.46 19.28 19.33
N MET A 36 -15.03 19.85 20.47
CA MET A 36 -15.71 21.00 21.08
C MET A 36 -15.73 22.23 20.16
N GLN A 37 -14.78 22.34 19.24
CA GLN A 37 -14.69 23.43 18.28
C GLN A 37 -15.24 23.08 16.89
N ASN A 38 -15.87 21.91 16.74
CA ASN A 38 -16.43 21.39 15.48
C ASN A 38 -15.44 21.40 14.30
N ALA A 39 -14.15 21.20 14.57
CA ALA A 39 -13.07 21.32 13.57
C ALA A 39 -12.57 19.97 13.02
N LEU A 40 -13.32 18.88 13.21
CA LEU A 40 -12.95 17.54 12.75
C LEU A 40 -13.13 17.34 11.24
N ILE A 41 -14.07 18.08 10.64
CA ILE A 41 -14.31 18.08 9.20
C ILE A 41 -14.18 19.53 8.77
N PRO A 42 -13.31 19.83 7.80
CA PRO A 42 -13.13 21.21 7.41
C PRO A 42 -14.39 21.65 6.65
N THR A 43 -15.07 22.65 7.20
CA THR A 43 -16.30 23.21 6.64
C THR A 43 -16.04 24.68 6.31
N SER A 44 -16.80 25.31 5.41
CA SER A 44 -16.61 26.73 5.08
C SER A 44 -16.73 27.69 6.27
N SER A 45 -17.30 27.22 7.39
CA SER A 45 -17.44 27.97 8.65
C SER A 45 -16.26 27.79 9.63
N THR A 46 -15.30 26.89 9.37
CA THR A 46 -14.19 26.65 10.30
C THR A 46 -13.03 27.63 10.08
N PRO A 47 -12.49 28.28 11.13
CA PRO A 47 -11.40 29.23 10.97
C PRO A 47 -10.10 28.53 10.49
N PRO A 48 -9.33 29.18 9.60
CA PRO A 48 -8.20 28.55 8.89
C PRO A 48 -7.10 28.05 9.84
N GLN A 49 -6.87 28.74 10.96
CA GLN A 49 -5.88 28.34 11.96
C GLN A 49 -6.23 27.02 12.66
N LEU A 50 -7.52 26.76 12.89
CA LEU A 50 -7.95 25.49 13.49
C LEU A 50 -7.82 24.33 12.50
N VAL A 51 -7.99 24.59 11.21
CA VAL A 51 -7.81 23.57 10.15
C VAL A 51 -6.36 23.09 10.11
N VAL A 52 -5.39 24.01 10.19
CA VAL A 52 -3.95 23.66 10.25
C VAL A 52 -3.63 22.83 11.50
N LEU A 53 -4.14 23.24 12.66
CA LEU A 53 -3.91 22.52 13.92
C LEU A 53 -4.58 21.14 13.92
N ALA A 54 -5.80 21.04 13.41
CA ALA A 54 -6.52 19.77 13.27
C ALA A 54 -5.74 18.80 12.36
N ARG A 55 -5.25 19.29 11.21
CA ARG A 55 -4.39 18.53 10.30
C ARG A 55 -3.16 18.02 11.04
N GLN A 56 -2.38 18.89 11.69
CA GLN A 56 -1.17 18.49 12.41
C GLN A 56 -1.42 17.43 13.48
N VAL A 57 -2.51 17.55 14.26
CA VAL A 57 -2.88 16.54 15.28
C VAL A 57 -3.18 15.19 14.63
N LEU A 58 -3.92 15.18 13.53
CA LEU A 58 -4.28 13.95 12.82
C LEU A 58 -3.07 13.32 12.11
N GLU A 59 -2.19 14.12 11.51
CA GLU A 59 -0.93 13.68 10.89
C GLU A 59 0.00 13.03 11.92
N LEU A 60 0.18 13.67 13.07
CA LEU A 60 0.98 13.11 14.16
C LEU A 60 0.34 11.83 14.73
N GLY A 61 -1.00 11.78 14.79
CA GLY A 61 -1.74 10.56 15.16
C GLY A 61 -1.52 9.41 14.17
N ALA A 62 -1.47 9.71 12.88
CA ALA A 62 -1.16 8.73 11.83
C ALA A 62 0.27 8.19 11.97
N LEU A 63 1.26 9.08 12.14
CA LEU A 63 2.66 8.69 12.35
C LEU A 63 2.85 7.87 13.63
N ALA A 64 2.18 8.24 14.72
CA ALA A 64 2.21 7.48 15.96
C ALA A 64 1.61 6.08 15.80
N SER A 65 0.56 5.93 14.98
CA SER A 65 -0.09 4.64 14.72
C SER A 65 0.81 3.70 13.91
N ILE A 66 1.52 4.23 12.91
CA ILE A 66 2.51 3.45 12.15
C ILE A 66 3.63 2.94 13.06
N ARG A 67 4.15 3.81 13.95
CA ARG A 67 5.20 3.42 14.90
C ARG A 67 4.75 2.37 15.92
N GLN A 68 3.45 2.34 16.23
CA GLN A 68 2.81 1.31 17.04
C GLN A 68 2.45 0.05 16.23
N THR A 69 2.75 0.02 14.93
CA THR A 69 2.43 -1.08 13.99
C THR A 69 0.92 -1.38 13.87
N ASP A 70 0.06 -0.40 14.16
CA ASP A 70 -1.39 -0.53 14.02
C ASP A 70 -1.86 0.00 12.65
N ALA A 71 -1.97 -0.92 11.69
CA ALA A 71 -2.43 -0.63 10.34
C ALA A 71 -3.88 -0.12 10.30
N GLN A 72 -4.78 -0.65 11.14
CA GLN A 72 -6.19 -0.30 11.10
C GLN A 72 -6.43 1.13 11.61
N LEU A 73 -5.76 1.49 12.71
CA LEU A 73 -5.79 2.86 13.23
C LEU A 73 -5.20 3.84 12.23
N PHE A 74 -4.11 3.48 11.58
CA PHE A 74 -3.50 4.32 10.55
C PHE A 74 -4.46 4.57 9.37
N THR A 75 -5.08 3.53 8.81
CA THR A 75 -6.07 3.67 7.74
C THR A 75 -7.22 4.60 8.14
N ARG A 76 -7.70 4.50 9.38
CA ARG A 76 -8.74 5.39 9.90
C ARG A 76 -8.28 6.86 9.96
N TYR A 77 -7.06 7.11 10.44
CA TYR A 77 -6.51 8.47 10.44
C TYR A 77 -6.31 9.00 9.02
N TYR A 78 -5.84 8.15 8.09
CA TYR A 78 -5.69 8.51 6.70
C TYR A 78 -7.03 8.91 6.06
N GLN A 79 -8.09 8.16 6.31
CA GLN A 79 -9.45 8.50 5.87
C GLN A 79 -9.95 9.82 6.46
N GLN A 80 -9.65 10.09 7.74
CA GLN A 80 -9.99 11.37 8.38
C GLN A 80 -9.21 12.56 7.82
N LEU A 81 -8.00 12.32 7.28
CA LEU A 81 -7.16 13.34 6.66
C LEU A 81 -7.56 13.67 5.22
N GLN A 82 -8.27 12.76 4.51
CA GLN A 82 -8.69 12.98 3.11
C GLN A 82 -9.38 14.32 2.87
N PRO A 83 -10.42 14.73 3.65
CA PRO A 83 -11.09 16.01 3.43
C PRO A 83 -10.17 17.22 3.62
N PHE A 84 -9.15 17.11 4.46
CA PHE A 84 -8.16 18.17 4.64
C PHE A 84 -7.24 18.26 3.42
N TYR A 85 -6.81 17.12 2.89
CA TYR A 85 -5.99 17.03 1.68
C TYR A 85 -6.73 17.48 0.42
N ASP A 86 -8.03 17.21 0.31
CA ASP A 86 -8.86 17.69 -0.79
C ASP A 86 -8.94 19.22 -0.80
N LEU A 87 -8.97 19.86 0.37
CA LEU A 87 -8.89 21.32 0.45
C LEU A 87 -7.52 21.86 0.03
N GLU A 88 -6.41 21.21 0.39
CA GLU A 88 -5.09 21.61 -0.10
C GLU A 88 -5.00 21.46 -1.62
N ARG A 89 -5.61 20.40 -2.16
CA ARG A 89 -5.70 20.14 -3.60
C ARG A 89 -6.43 21.29 -4.30
N HIS A 90 -7.59 21.70 -3.79
CA HIS A 90 -8.38 22.78 -4.38
C HIS A 90 -7.73 24.16 -4.21
N ALA A 91 -7.05 24.40 -3.09
CA ALA A 91 -6.29 25.63 -2.84
C ALA A 91 -5.04 25.77 -3.72
N GLY A 92 -4.42 24.66 -4.12
CA GLY A 92 -3.17 24.63 -4.90
C GLY A 92 -3.35 24.72 -6.42
N LEU A 93 -4.57 24.88 -6.94
CA LEU A 93 -4.85 24.99 -8.38
C LEU A 93 -4.59 26.43 -8.89
N PRO A 94 -3.99 26.59 -10.09
CA PRO A 94 -3.73 27.91 -10.66
C PRO A 94 -5.05 28.66 -10.91
N GLY A 95 -5.25 29.78 -10.20
CA GLY A 95 -6.43 30.64 -10.30
C GLY A 95 -7.26 30.79 -9.02
N GLN A 96 -6.97 30.05 -7.95
CA GLN A 96 -7.71 30.14 -6.67
C GLN A 96 -6.76 30.45 -5.48
N SER A 97 -6.10 31.60 -5.51
CA SER A 97 -5.20 32.06 -4.44
C SER A 97 -5.95 32.67 -3.23
N SER A 98 -6.92 31.95 -2.66
CA SER A 98 -7.75 32.49 -1.58
C SER A 98 -8.01 31.49 -0.45
N SER A 99 -6.96 30.87 0.07
CA SER A 99 -7.04 30.29 1.42
C SER A 99 -5.83 30.74 2.22
N GLU A 100 -6.10 31.51 3.28
CA GLU A 100 -5.14 31.94 4.32
C GLU A 100 -4.67 30.74 5.17
N VAL A 101 -4.37 29.61 4.54
CA VAL A 101 -4.02 28.35 5.19
C VAL A 101 -2.58 28.04 4.80
N ASP A 102 -1.69 28.02 5.80
CA ASP A 102 -0.30 27.68 5.59
C ASP A 102 -0.15 26.15 5.37
N PHE A 103 0.17 25.79 4.12
CA PHE A 103 0.42 24.40 3.70
C PHE A 103 1.91 24.01 3.80
N SER A 104 2.80 24.92 4.20
CA SER A 104 4.25 24.65 4.31
C SER A 104 4.61 23.56 5.33
N THR A 105 3.72 23.32 6.30
CA THR A 105 3.89 22.31 7.36
C THR A 105 3.27 20.95 7.01
N SER A 106 2.63 20.82 5.84
CA SER A 106 1.89 19.61 5.46
C SER A 106 2.83 18.40 5.31
N GLN A 107 2.52 17.31 6.03
CA GLN A 107 3.22 16.02 5.90
C GLN A 107 2.49 15.09 4.93
N ARG A 108 1.64 15.64 4.07
CA ARG A 108 0.80 14.91 3.11
C ARG A 108 1.58 13.92 2.26
N SER A 109 2.64 14.34 1.57
CA SER A 109 3.40 13.45 0.68
C SER A 109 4.03 12.28 1.45
N LYS A 110 4.45 12.51 2.70
CA LYS A 110 4.99 11.46 3.58
C LYS A 110 3.91 10.46 3.98
N ILE A 111 2.77 10.93 4.48
CA ILE A 111 1.67 10.08 4.95
C ILE A 111 1.05 9.29 3.79
N THR A 112 0.87 9.92 2.63
CA THR A 112 0.39 9.24 1.43
C THR A 112 1.39 8.19 0.95
N GLY A 113 2.70 8.48 0.96
CA GLY A 113 3.73 7.48 0.66
C GLY A 113 3.71 6.28 1.61
N LEU A 114 3.49 6.53 2.90
CA LEU A 114 3.34 5.48 3.91
C LEU A 114 2.06 4.65 3.71
N TYR A 115 0.96 5.29 3.28
CA TYR A 115 -0.27 4.58 2.93
C TYR A 115 -0.13 3.72 1.68
N LEU A 116 0.57 4.21 0.65
CA LEU A 116 0.91 3.41 -0.52
C LEU A 116 1.75 2.18 -0.14
N LEU A 117 2.73 2.31 0.75
CA LEU A 117 3.48 1.17 1.27
C LEU A 117 2.61 0.20 2.07
N LEU A 118 1.67 0.70 2.87
CA LEU A 118 0.75 -0.17 3.59
C LEU A 118 -0.07 -1.01 2.61
N LEU A 119 -0.62 -0.41 1.55
CA LEU A 119 -1.38 -1.12 0.52
C LEU A 119 -0.52 -2.19 -0.18
N LEU A 120 0.72 -1.88 -0.53
CA LEU A 120 1.67 -2.85 -1.09
C LEU A 120 1.95 -4.00 -0.12
N SER A 121 2.11 -3.71 1.18
CA SER A 121 2.35 -4.75 2.19
C SER A 121 1.16 -5.70 2.35
N MET A 122 -0.06 -5.19 2.16
CA MET A 122 -1.30 -5.96 2.18
C MET A 122 -1.57 -6.71 0.87
N GLY A 123 -0.81 -6.44 -0.19
CA GLY A 123 -1.02 -7.02 -1.53
C GLY A 123 -2.23 -6.45 -2.28
N ASP A 124 -2.73 -5.28 -1.88
CA ASP A 124 -3.89 -4.63 -2.48
C ASP A 124 -3.48 -3.68 -3.61
N SER A 125 -3.22 -4.24 -4.79
CA SER A 125 -2.82 -3.47 -5.97
C SER A 125 -3.94 -2.59 -6.52
N ALA A 126 -5.20 -3.01 -6.36
CA ALA A 126 -6.35 -2.27 -6.88
C ALA A 126 -6.46 -0.90 -6.18
N ASN A 127 -6.50 -0.89 -4.85
CA ASN A 127 -6.57 0.35 -4.09
C ASN A 127 -5.29 1.19 -4.25
N PHE A 128 -4.13 0.55 -4.42
CA PHE A 128 -2.88 1.25 -4.70
C PHE A 128 -2.98 2.08 -5.99
N HIS A 129 -3.45 1.48 -7.09
CA HIS A 129 -3.57 2.19 -8.36
C HIS A 129 -4.67 3.25 -8.33
N THR A 130 -5.78 3.04 -7.62
CA THR A 130 -6.82 4.08 -7.45
C THR A 130 -6.26 5.34 -6.76
N VAL A 131 -5.47 5.17 -5.70
CA VAL A 131 -4.84 6.31 -5.00
C VAL A 131 -3.79 6.96 -5.89
N LEU A 132 -2.98 6.17 -6.60
CA LEU A 132 -1.96 6.67 -7.51
C LEU A 132 -2.56 7.50 -8.66
N GLU A 133 -3.68 7.06 -9.23
CA GLU A 133 -4.39 7.79 -10.28
C GLU A 133 -4.79 9.20 -9.82
N GLY A 134 -5.36 9.32 -8.61
CA GLY A 134 -5.70 10.62 -8.03
C GLY A 134 -4.48 11.53 -7.85
N LEU A 135 -3.34 10.99 -7.42
CA LEU A 135 -2.08 11.74 -7.30
C LEU A 135 -1.51 12.18 -8.65
N VAL A 136 -1.61 11.32 -9.67
CA VAL A 136 -1.17 11.63 -11.04
C VAL A 136 -2.00 12.75 -11.64
N GLU A 137 -3.32 12.71 -11.45
CA GLU A 137 -4.22 13.78 -11.88
C GLU A 137 -3.82 15.11 -11.23
N GLU A 138 -3.59 15.12 -9.92
CA GLU A 138 -3.15 16.31 -9.18
C GLU A 138 -1.82 16.87 -9.66
N ALA A 139 -0.80 16.02 -9.81
CA ALA A 139 0.51 16.46 -10.28
C ALA A 139 0.42 17.04 -11.69
N SER A 140 -0.36 16.40 -12.57
CA SER A 140 -0.58 16.86 -13.94
C SER A 140 -1.27 18.23 -13.97
N LEU A 141 -2.27 18.46 -13.12
CA LEU A 141 -2.95 19.76 -12.99
C LEU A 141 -2.02 20.87 -12.50
N LYS A 142 -1.00 20.52 -11.70
CA LYS A 142 0.05 21.44 -11.23
C LYS A 142 1.22 21.59 -12.21
N GLY A 143 1.21 20.86 -13.32
CA GLY A 143 2.29 20.85 -14.32
C GLY A 143 3.56 20.11 -13.89
N GLY A 144 3.47 19.25 -12.86
CA GLY A 144 4.58 18.44 -12.33
C GLY A 144 4.37 16.94 -12.53
N ARG A 145 5.30 16.12 -12.03
CA ARG A 145 5.20 14.66 -12.01
C ARG A 145 5.08 14.17 -10.57
N VAL A 146 4.36 13.07 -10.36
CA VAL A 146 4.27 12.40 -9.04
C VAL A 146 5.64 11.95 -8.54
N GLU A 147 6.56 11.66 -9.48
CA GLU A 147 7.93 11.23 -9.21
C GLU A 147 8.85 12.34 -8.69
N ASP A 148 8.39 13.60 -8.69
CA ASP A 148 9.16 14.74 -8.16
C ASP A 148 9.27 14.65 -6.61
N ASP A 149 8.26 14.07 -5.96
CA ASP A 149 8.24 13.85 -4.52
C ASP A 149 8.95 12.54 -4.15
N ALA A 150 10.09 12.64 -3.46
CA ALA A 150 10.88 11.48 -3.03
C ALA A 150 10.09 10.46 -2.17
N CYS A 151 9.12 10.93 -1.38
CA CYS A 151 8.27 10.07 -0.52
C CYS A 151 7.27 9.22 -1.30
N ILE A 152 6.83 9.70 -2.47
CA ILE A 152 5.84 9.01 -3.32
C ILE A 152 6.56 8.19 -4.39
N LYS A 153 7.69 8.70 -4.88
CA LYS A 153 8.57 8.00 -5.81
C LYS A 153 8.99 6.62 -5.29
N TYR A 154 9.35 6.52 -4.00
CA TYR A 154 9.81 5.25 -3.42
C TYR A 154 8.77 4.12 -3.51
N PRO A 155 7.52 4.26 -3.00
CA PRO A 155 6.48 3.25 -3.18
C PRO A 155 6.18 2.93 -4.66
N VAL A 156 6.21 3.92 -5.55
CA VAL A 156 5.91 3.74 -6.98
C VAL A 156 7.01 2.95 -7.70
N GLU A 157 8.29 3.25 -7.44
CA GLU A 157 9.40 2.48 -8.01
C GLU A 157 9.40 1.04 -7.51
N LEU A 158 9.06 0.85 -6.23
CA LEU A 158 8.98 -0.46 -5.60
C LEU A 158 7.87 -1.31 -6.21
N GLU A 159 6.68 -0.72 -6.40
CA GLU A 159 5.55 -1.38 -7.07
C GLU A 159 5.89 -1.72 -8.53
N ARG A 160 6.47 -0.78 -9.29
CA ARG A 160 6.89 -1.04 -10.67
C ARG A 160 7.89 -2.20 -10.74
N ASN A 161 8.89 -2.21 -9.86
CA ASN A 161 9.87 -3.28 -9.80
C ASN A 161 9.22 -4.63 -9.44
N LEU A 162 8.20 -4.63 -8.57
CA LEU A 162 7.42 -5.80 -8.21
C LEU A 162 6.59 -6.32 -9.40
N MET A 163 5.92 -5.41 -10.12
CA MET A 163 5.10 -5.76 -11.30
C MET A 163 5.96 -6.23 -12.48
N GLU A 164 7.17 -5.68 -12.65
CA GLU A 164 8.16 -6.18 -13.61
C GLU A 164 8.74 -7.56 -13.19
N GLY A 165 8.52 -8.01 -11.95
CA GLY A 165 9.13 -9.22 -11.39
C GLY A 165 10.62 -9.09 -11.11
N SER A 166 11.14 -7.86 -11.01
CA SER A 166 12.55 -7.57 -10.73
C SER A 166 12.84 -7.58 -9.23
N TYR A 167 12.67 -8.75 -8.61
CA TYR A 167 12.77 -8.92 -7.16
C TYR A 167 14.15 -8.57 -6.56
N ASP A 168 15.23 -8.71 -7.34
CA ASP A 168 16.58 -8.28 -6.93
C ASP A 168 16.68 -6.78 -6.63
N LYS A 169 15.96 -5.95 -7.41
CA LYS A 169 15.94 -4.50 -7.21
C LYS A 169 15.13 -4.15 -5.97
N VAL A 170 13.94 -4.74 -5.83
CA VAL A 170 13.06 -4.58 -4.67
C VAL A 170 13.79 -4.96 -3.38
N TRP A 171 14.49 -6.10 -3.38
CA TRP A 171 15.28 -6.55 -2.24
C TRP A 171 16.40 -5.56 -1.89
N ARG A 172 17.11 -5.04 -2.89
CA ARG A 172 18.16 -4.04 -2.69
C ARG A 172 17.59 -2.73 -2.14
N GLU A 173 16.46 -2.26 -2.67
CA GLU A 173 15.78 -1.04 -2.22
C GLU A 173 15.24 -1.16 -0.81
N THR A 174 14.83 -2.37 -0.40
CA THR A 174 14.32 -2.64 0.94
C THR A 174 15.45 -2.78 1.97
N LYS A 175 16.63 -3.28 1.55
CA LYS A 175 17.80 -3.50 2.42
C LYS A 175 18.76 -2.31 2.47
N SER A 176 18.69 -1.41 1.50
CA SER A 176 19.58 -0.24 1.41
C SER A 176 19.04 0.93 2.23
N GLU A 177 19.96 1.74 2.75
CA GLU A 177 19.77 3.06 3.41
C GLU A 177 19.10 4.13 2.50
N ARG A 178 18.44 3.73 1.42
CA ARG A 178 17.71 4.61 0.47
C ARG A 178 16.29 4.93 0.93
N VAL A 179 15.93 4.52 2.13
CA VAL A 179 14.62 4.74 2.71
C VAL A 179 14.47 6.24 3.03
N PRO A 180 13.50 6.97 2.44
CA PRO A 180 13.39 8.42 2.62
C PRO A 180 13.10 8.87 4.06
N SER A 181 12.57 8.01 4.92
CA SER A 181 12.39 8.28 6.36
C SER A 181 12.36 7.01 7.19
N GLU A 182 12.77 7.08 8.45
CA GLU A 182 12.77 5.92 9.38
C GLU A 182 11.43 5.18 9.45
N ASP A 183 10.31 5.92 9.32
CA ASP A 183 8.96 5.34 9.37
C ASP A 183 8.68 4.38 8.20
N PHE A 184 9.32 4.56 7.04
CA PHE A 184 9.20 3.65 5.89
C PHE A 184 9.97 2.34 6.14
N GLY A 185 11.01 2.38 6.98
CA GLY A 185 11.79 1.21 7.35
C GLY A 185 10.98 0.18 8.16
N LEU A 186 9.91 0.60 8.84
CA LEU A 186 9.01 -0.31 9.56
C LEU A 186 8.28 -1.28 8.61
N PHE A 187 8.00 -0.85 7.38
CA PHE A 187 7.33 -1.66 6.37
C PHE A 187 8.26 -2.64 5.66
N SER A 188 9.58 -2.44 5.72
CA SER A 188 10.58 -3.29 5.05
C SER A 188 10.43 -4.76 5.42
N ASN A 189 10.27 -5.05 6.71
CA ASN A 189 10.15 -6.42 7.22
C ASN A 189 8.87 -7.11 6.76
N VAL A 190 7.74 -6.37 6.78
CA VAL A 190 6.44 -6.90 6.36
C VAL A 190 6.44 -7.15 4.86
N LEU A 191 6.92 -6.17 4.09
CA LEU A 191 6.95 -6.24 2.63
C LEU A 191 7.83 -7.38 2.13
N VAL A 192 8.98 -7.61 2.77
CA VAL A 192 9.85 -8.78 2.49
C VAL A 192 9.08 -10.09 2.63
N GLY A 193 8.23 -10.22 3.65
CA GLY A 193 7.37 -11.39 3.82
C GLY A 193 6.39 -11.57 2.66
N THR A 194 5.68 -10.50 2.30
CA THR A 194 4.73 -10.50 1.18
C THR A 194 5.41 -10.82 -0.15
N ILE A 195 6.55 -10.18 -0.45
CA ILE A 195 7.32 -10.43 -1.68
C ILE A 195 7.79 -11.87 -1.75
N ARG A 196 8.30 -12.45 -0.66
CA ARG A 196 8.69 -13.87 -0.65
C ARG A 196 7.51 -14.79 -0.92
N ASN A 197 6.32 -14.45 -0.44
CA ASN A 197 5.11 -15.21 -0.71
C ASN A 197 4.68 -15.13 -2.18
N GLU A 198 4.82 -13.98 -2.82
CA GLU A 198 4.56 -13.82 -4.26
C GLU A 198 5.58 -14.59 -5.10
N ILE A 199 6.87 -14.45 -4.80
CA ILE A 199 7.95 -15.20 -5.48
C ILE A 199 7.70 -16.71 -5.35
N ALA A 200 7.29 -17.17 -4.17
CA ALA A 200 6.96 -18.57 -3.92
C ALA A 200 5.76 -19.03 -4.77
N GLY A 201 4.68 -18.26 -4.82
CA GLY A 201 3.50 -18.56 -5.65
C GLY A 201 3.81 -18.57 -7.15
N CYS A 202 4.69 -17.68 -7.63
CA CYS A 202 5.19 -17.72 -9.00
C CYS A 202 6.06 -18.96 -9.25
N SER A 203 6.92 -19.33 -8.30
CA SER A 203 7.83 -20.47 -8.42
C SER A 203 7.09 -21.81 -8.47
N GLU A 204 6.01 -21.95 -7.70
CA GLU A 204 5.10 -23.10 -7.72
C GLU A 204 4.49 -23.33 -9.11
N LYS A 205 4.21 -22.26 -9.85
CA LYS A 205 3.62 -22.31 -11.20
C LYS A 205 4.68 -22.46 -12.30
N ALA A 206 5.85 -21.85 -12.10
CA ALA A 206 6.90 -21.78 -13.12
C ALA A 206 7.74 -23.07 -13.20
N TYR A 207 7.92 -23.77 -12.08
CA TYR A 207 8.83 -24.91 -12.00
C TYR A 207 8.14 -26.14 -11.41
N PRO A 208 8.41 -27.35 -11.94
CA PRO A 208 7.97 -28.61 -11.30
C PRO A 208 8.78 -28.96 -10.04
N SER A 209 10.07 -28.57 -10.01
CA SER A 209 10.95 -28.79 -8.86
C SER A 209 12.10 -27.79 -8.85
N LEU A 210 12.65 -27.52 -7.67
CA LEU A 210 13.75 -26.57 -7.46
C LEU A 210 14.77 -27.11 -6.43
N PRO A 211 16.08 -27.07 -6.71
CA PRO A 211 17.11 -27.38 -5.70
C PRO A 211 17.06 -26.41 -4.51
N ILE A 212 17.35 -26.89 -3.30
CA ILE A 212 17.36 -26.06 -2.08
C ILE A 212 18.35 -24.89 -2.20
N SER A 213 19.50 -25.10 -2.83
CA SER A 213 20.52 -24.06 -3.08
C SER A 213 19.99 -22.92 -3.94
N ASN A 214 19.17 -23.24 -4.96
CA ASN A 214 18.61 -22.25 -5.88
C ASN A 214 17.44 -21.53 -5.20
N ALA A 215 16.61 -22.26 -4.46
CA ALA A 215 15.51 -21.72 -3.66
C ALA A 215 16.03 -20.71 -2.62
N LYS A 216 17.18 -20.98 -2.00
CA LYS A 216 17.84 -20.07 -1.07
C LYS A 216 18.13 -18.72 -1.70
N ASN A 217 18.76 -18.71 -2.88
CA ASN A 217 19.12 -17.48 -3.58
C ASN A 217 17.87 -16.74 -4.08
N LEU A 218 16.89 -17.48 -4.59
CA LEU A 218 15.66 -16.94 -5.16
C LEU A 218 14.72 -16.30 -4.12
N LEU A 219 14.65 -16.87 -2.90
CA LEU A 219 13.83 -16.34 -1.80
C LEU A 219 14.61 -15.40 -0.86
N PHE A 220 15.89 -15.14 -1.15
CA PHE A 220 16.79 -14.36 -0.31
C PHE A 220 16.79 -14.81 1.16
N LEU A 221 16.93 -16.12 1.37
CA LEU A 221 17.00 -16.73 2.71
C LEU A 221 18.46 -16.93 3.13
N ASP A 222 18.74 -16.69 4.41
CA ASP A 222 20.13 -16.73 4.92
C ASP A 222 20.67 -18.17 5.04
N SER A 223 19.81 -19.15 5.30
CA SER A 223 20.18 -20.55 5.55
C SER A 223 19.28 -21.54 4.81
N GLU A 224 19.85 -22.68 4.42
CA GLU A 224 19.12 -23.81 3.85
C GLU A 224 18.08 -24.37 4.84
N GLY A 225 18.35 -24.30 6.14
CA GLY A 225 17.37 -24.68 7.16
C GLY A 225 16.11 -23.81 7.14
N ALA A 226 16.25 -22.52 6.82
CA ALA A 226 15.11 -21.61 6.67
C ALA A 226 14.27 -21.95 5.43
N VAL A 227 14.92 -22.39 4.34
CA VAL A 227 14.23 -22.87 3.13
C VAL A 227 13.38 -24.10 3.44
N ILE A 228 13.89 -25.02 4.27
CA ILE A 228 13.16 -26.24 4.66
C ILE A 228 11.93 -25.88 5.51
N ASN A 229 12.06 -24.94 6.45
CA ASN A 229 10.93 -24.49 7.26
C ASN A 229 9.86 -23.80 6.41
N PHE A 230 10.28 -22.89 5.52
CA PHE A 230 9.38 -22.21 4.59
C PHE A 230 8.67 -23.19 3.66
N ALA A 231 9.39 -24.19 3.14
CA ALA A 231 8.82 -25.24 2.32
C ALA A 231 7.77 -26.07 3.09
N LYS A 232 8.00 -26.35 4.37
CA LYS A 232 7.02 -27.06 5.23
C LYS A 232 5.77 -26.22 5.49
N GLU A 233 5.91 -24.93 5.76
CA GLU A 233 4.78 -24.00 5.96
C GLU A 233 3.87 -23.95 4.72
N ARG A 234 4.47 -24.00 3.53
CA ARG A 234 3.78 -24.03 2.23
C ARG A 234 3.30 -25.42 1.81
N GLY A 235 3.67 -26.48 2.53
CA GLY A 235 3.31 -27.86 2.18
C GLY A 235 4.07 -28.44 0.97
N TRP A 236 5.25 -27.89 0.63
CA TRP A 236 6.08 -28.42 -0.45
C TRP A 236 6.77 -29.73 -0.04
N ILE A 237 6.95 -30.62 -1.01
CA ILE A 237 7.53 -31.95 -0.77
C ILE A 237 9.04 -31.87 -0.96
N LEU A 238 9.82 -32.14 0.09
CA LEU A 238 11.27 -32.24 -0.02
C LEU A 238 11.69 -33.68 -0.28
N ARG A 239 12.44 -33.92 -1.36
CA ARG A 239 13.09 -35.21 -1.68
C ARG A 239 14.50 -34.95 -2.19
N ASP A 240 15.48 -35.68 -1.65
CA ASP A 240 16.87 -35.70 -2.15
C ASP A 240 17.50 -34.31 -2.37
N GLY A 241 17.26 -33.37 -1.45
CA GLY A 241 17.80 -32.01 -1.55
C GLY A 241 17.10 -31.12 -2.60
N ARG A 242 15.94 -31.55 -3.11
CA ARG A 242 15.07 -30.79 -4.02
C ARG A 242 13.68 -30.60 -3.43
N ILE A 243 13.12 -29.45 -3.74
CA ILE A 243 11.74 -29.07 -3.45
C ILE A 243 10.91 -29.47 -4.67
N TYR A 244 9.86 -30.24 -4.45
CA TYR A 244 8.84 -30.56 -5.44
C TYR A 244 7.60 -29.77 -5.10
N PHE A 245 7.17 -28.95 -6.04
CA PHE A 245 5.95 -28.18 -5.90
C PHE A 245 4.76 -29.12 -6.19
N PRO A 246 3.71 -29.10 -5.37
CA PRO A 246 2.52 -29.87 -5.64
C PRO A 246 1.87 -29.32 -6.92
N VAL A 247 2.08 -30.01 -8.04
CA VAL A 247 1.27 -29.78 -9.24
C VAL A 247 -0.14 -30.21 -8.87
N GLU A 248 -1.11 -29.29 -8.84
CA GLU A 248 -2.50 -29.67 -8.72
C GLU A 248 -2.83 -30.66 -9.85
N PRO A 249 -3.18 -31.93 -9.54
CA PRO A 249 -3.65 -32.86 -10.57
C PRO A 249 -4.95 -32.37 -11.24
N GLU A 250 -5.62 -31.39 -10.63
CA GLU A 250 -6.75 -30.68 -11.20
C GLU A 250 -6.40 -29.79 -12.39
N ALA A 251 -5.17 -29.29 -12.57
CA ALA A 251 -4.84 -28.48 -13.74
C ALA A 251 -4.90 -29.30 -15.04
N THR A 252 -4.42 -30.54 -14.99
CA THR A 252 -4.52 -31.52 -16.09
C THR A 252 -5.94 -32.05 -16.30
N ALA A 253 -6.71 -32.25 -15.23
CA ALA A 253 -8.10 -32.71 -15.33
C ALA A 253 -9.10 -31.58 -15.72
N ARG A 254 -8.81 -30.33 -15.33
CA ARG A 254 -9.55 -29.13 -15.76
C ARG A 254 -9.29 -28.86 -17.23
N SER A 255 -8.07 -29.02 -17.74
CA SER A 255 -7.84 -28.88 -19.19
C SER A 255 -8.68 -29.85 -20.01
N GLU A 256 -8.84 -31.11 -19.59
CA GLU A 256 -9.70 -32.06 -20.32
C GLU A 256 -11.20 -31.71 -20.21
N ARG A 257 -11.67 -31.30 -19.03
CA ARG A 257 -13.06 -30.85 -18.84
C ARG A 257 -13.37 -29.54 -19.56
N ASP A 258 -12.45 -28.59 -19.54
CA ASP A 258 -12.59 -27.29 -20.21
C ASP A 258 -12.54 -27.45 -21.72
N ILE A 259 -11.72 -28.37 -22.25
CA ILE A 259 -11.75 -28.73 -23.67
C ILE A 259 -13.12 -29.35 -24.06
N LEU A 260 -13.67 -30.22 -23.21
CA LEU A 260 -14.99 -30.81 -23.44
C LEU A 260 -16.11 -29.77 -23.36
N VAL A 261 -16.08 -28.86 -22.38
CA VAL A 261 -17.05 -27.76 -22.25
C VAL A 261 -16.94 -26.76 -23.40
N ALA A 262 -15.72 -26.39 -23.81
CA ALA A 262 -15.47 -25.54 -24.97
C ALA A 262 -15.92 -26.20 -26.28
N SER A 263 -15.79 -27.52 -26.42
CA SER A 263 -16.30 -28.22 -27.60
C SER A 263 -17.83 -28.16 -27.69
N GLY A 264 -18.54 -28.25 -26.57
CA GLY A 264 -20.00 -28.13 -26.52
C GLY A 264 -20.49 -26.73 -26.91
N THR A 265 -19.85 -25.69 -26.40
CA THR A 265 -20.21 -24.30 -26.73
C THR A 265 -19.89 -23.95 -28.19
N VAL A 266 -18.80 -24.46 -28.76
CA VAL A 266 -18.49 -24.30 -30.18
C VAL A 266 -19.54 -24.98 -31.07
N ILE A 267 -19.99 -26.18 -30.70
CA ILE A 267 -21.04 -26.90 -31.43
C ILE A 267 -22.37 -26.15 -31.33
N GLU A 268 -22.75 -25.66 -30.14
CA GLU A 268 -23.97 -24.89 -29.91
C GLU A 268 -23.97 -23.59 -30.72
N ASN A 269 -22.85 -22.85 -30.70
CA ASN A 269 -22.70 -21.64 -31.49
C ASN A 269 -22.76 -21.93 -33.00
N ALA A 270 -22.10 -22.99 -33.47
CA ALA A 270 -22.14 -23.39 -34.88
C ALA A 270 -23.56 -23.79 -35.33
N LEU A 271 -24.31 -24.51 -34.50
CA LEU A 271 -25.72 -24.83 -34.73
C LEU A 271 -26.61 -23.59 -34.69
N GLY A 272 -26.35 -22.65 -33.78
CA GLY A 272 -27.03 -21.36 -33.69
C GLY A 272 -26.86 -20.53 -34.97
N TYR A 273 -25.61 -20.38 -35.43
CA TYR A 273 -25.31 -19.67 -36.67
C TYR A 273 -25.93 -20.35 -37.89
N ALA A 274 -25.88 -21.69 -37.97
CA ALA A 274 -26.51 -22.44 -39.06
C ALA A 274 -28.04 -22.24 -39.07
N ARG A 275 -28.67 -22.25 -37.90
CA ARG A 275 -30.12 -22.03 -37.75
C ARG A 275 -30.53 -20.61 -38.15
N GLU A 276 -29.74 -19.59 -37.79
CA GLU A 276 -29.98 -18.21 -38.22
C GLU A 276 -29.84 -18.03 -39.73
N LEU A 277 -28.90 -18.74 -40.37
CA LEU A 277 -28.71 -18.71 -41.82
C LEU A 277 -29.78 -19.48 -42.62
N GLU A 278 -30.31 -20.57 -42.07
CA GLU A 278 -31.40 -21.34 -42.70
C GLU A 278 -32.78 -20.69 -42.50
N THR A 279 -32.91 -19.79 -41.51
CA THR A 279 -34.14 -19.03 -41.33
C THR A 279 -34.22 -17.94 -42.39
N ILE A 280 -35.06 -18.14 -43.40
CA ILE A 280 -35.36 -17.11 -44.40
C ILE A 280 -36.04 -15.94 -43.68
N VAL A 281 -35.39 -14.78 -43.68
CA VAL A 281 -36.00 -13.49 -43.32
C VAL A 281 -36.86 -12.96 -44.47
#